data_AF-A0A9W8KWH8-F1
#
_entry.id   AF-A0A9W8KWH8-F1
#
_cell.length_a   1.000
_cell.length_b   1.000
_cell.length_c   1.000
_cell.angle_alpha   90.00
_cell.angle_beta   90.00
_cell.angle_gamma   90.00
#
_symmetry.space_group_name_H-M   'P 1'
#
loop_
_entity.id
_entity.type
_entity.pdbx_description
1 polymer ?
#
loop_
_entity_poly.entity_id
_entity_poly.type
_entity_poly.pdbx_seq_one_letter_code
_entity_poly.pdbx_strand_id
1 'polypeptide(L)'
;MVILSRPSISDVARGYLPENYYSDHHVFEPKPPLLAKSHYPNKIELASRCFALVVKKKQPDQYLLQSIYSWMSVHPYVQIISPRNVVIEAYESCERSYAMVVFRSASLEDEQTDRVMRPRGRSRKGPCPPPTTALLCRSGVTLKCVWQGLGLHKGRLACLLEPLVHSAAEDRNSESLDSLPSYEPRPPSYQAHEIDVGR
;
A
#
# COMPACT_ATOMS: atom_id res chain seq x y z
N MET A 1 -14.31 29.26 -12.02
CA MET A 1 -13.68 28.57 -10.88
C MET A 1 -14.64 27.50 -10.38
N VAL A 2 -14.44 26.24 -10.78
CA VAL A 2 -15.34 25.13 -10.40
C VAL A 2 -14.88 24.64 -9.03
N ILE A 3 -15.69 24.92 -8.00
CA ILE A 3 -15.49 24.35 -6.67
C ILE A 3 -15.93 22.89 -6.79
N LEU A 4 -15.00 21.99 -7.09
CA LEU A 4 -15.22 20.55 -6.98
C LEU A 4 -15.49 20.26 -5.51
N SER A 5 -16.77 20.05 -5.17
CA SER A 5 -17.18 19.61 -3.84
C SER A 5 -16.37 18.38 -3.48
N ARG A 6 -15.49 18.52 -2.47
CA ARG A 6 -14.68 17.39 -2.02
C ARG A 6 -15.64 16.28 -1.58
N PRO A 7 -15.50 15.05 -2.10
CA PRO A 7 -16.30 13.93 -1.61
C PRO A 7 -16.12 13.83 -0.10
N SER A 8 -17.23 13.66 0.62
CA SER A 8 -17.17 13.51 2.07
C SER A 8 -16.34 12.27 2.39
N ILE A 9 -15.39 12.39 3.34
CA ILE A 9 -14.50 11.29 3.75
C ILE A 9 -15.32 10.06 4.22
N SER A 10 -16.59 10.26 4.59
CA SER A 10 -17.59 9.25 4.95
C SER A 10 -18.07 8.33 3.82
N ASP A 11 -17.72 8.60 2.56
CA ASP A 11 -18.28 7.85 1.42
C ASP A 11 -17.49 6.58 1.03
N VAL A 12 -16.33 6.34 1.66
CA VAL A 12 -15.51 5.14 1.41
C VAL A 12 -15.89 4.03 2.38
N ALA A 13 -16.56 2.99 1.85
CA ALA A 13 -16.77 1.75 2.56
C ALA A 13 -15.45 0.95 2.60
N ARG A 14 -15.17 0.30 3.73
CA ARG A 14 -13.93 -0.48 3.93
C ARG A 14 -14.20 -1.78 4.69
N GLY A 15 -13.51 -2.84 4.32
CA GLY A 15 -13.65 -4.13 5.00
C GLY A 15 -13.09 -5.30 4.20
N TYR A 16 -13.28 -6.50 4.73
CA TYR A 16 -12.85 -7.75 4.13
C TYR A 16 -13.88 -8.24 3.10
N LEU A 17 -13.37 -8.67 1.95
CA LEU A 17 -14.14 -9.38 0.95
C LEU A 17 -14.40 -10.84 1.38
N PRO A 18 -15.39 -11.51 0.78
CA PRO A 18 -15.56 -12.96 0.90
C PRO A 18 -14.28 -13.72 0.52
N GLU A 19 -13.99 -14.84 1.19
CA GLU A 19 -12.75 -15.62 0.95
C GLU A 19 -12.67 -16.15 -0.49
N ASN A 20 -13.83 -16.45 -1.07
CA ASN A 20 -14.04 -16.94 -2.44
C ASN A 20 -14.20 -15.81 -3.48
N TYR A 21 -13.90 -14.56 -3.13
CA TYR A 21 -14.16 -13.42 -4.02
C TYR A 21 -13.53 -13.56 -5.41
N TYR A 22 -12.29 -14.05 -5.49
CA TYR A 22 -11.62 -14.27 -6.78
C TYR A 22 -11.96 -15.63 -7.43
N SER A 23 -12.29 -16.65 -6.64
CA SER A 23 -12.64 -17.98 -7.16
C SER A 23 -14.00 -18.01 -7.83
N ASP A 24 -14.94 -17.21 -7.32
CA ASP A 24 -16.33 -17.21 -7.79
C ASP A 24 -16.56 -16.15 -8.89
N HIS A 25 -15.50 -15.46 -9.28
CA HIS A 25 -15.49 -14.49 -10.38
C HIS A 25 -16.45 -13.29 -10.18
N HIS A 26 -16.86 -13.00 -8.93
CA HIS A 26 -17.71 -11.85 -8.56
C HIS A 26 -17.02 -10.47 -8.69
N VAL A 27 -15.81 -10.43 -9.26
CA VAL A 27 -14.94 -9.24 -9.26
C VAL A 27 -15.59 -8.03 -9.97
N PHE A 28 -16.41 -8.31 -10.98
CA PHE A 28 -17.02 -7.30 -11.86
C PHE A 28 -18.54 -7.32 -11.83
N GLU A 29 -19.14 -7.76 -10.73
CA GLU A 29 -20.57 -7.56 -10.56
C GLU A 29 -20.92 -6.07 -10.60
N PRO A 30 -22.09 -5.68 -11.17
CA PRO A 30 -22.50 -4.28 -11.24
C PRO A 30 -22.60 -3.63 -9.87
N LYS A 31 -22.99 -4.40 -8.85
CA LYS A 31 -23.16 -3.96 -7.47
C LYS A 31 -21.88 -4.20 -6.66
N PRO A 32 -21.59 -3.33 -5.67
CA PRO A 32 -20.44 -3.52 -4.79
C PRO A 32 -20.61 -4.77 -3.92
N PRO A 33 -19.51 -5.51 -3.67
CA PRO A 33 -19.55 -6.67 -2.78
C PRO A 33 -19.88 -6.25 -1.35
N LEU A 34 -20.48 -7.17 -0.59
CA LEU A 34 -20.68 -6.99 0.84
C LEU A 34 -19.33 -7.11 1.56
N LEU A 35 -19.03 -6.16 2.44
CA LEU A 35 -17.78 -6.11 3.18
C LEU A 35 -18.00 -6.49 4.65
N ALA A 36 -17.19 -7.44 5.14
CA ALA A 36 -17.09 -7.68 6.57
C ALA A 36 -16.23 -6.58 7.22
N LYS A 37 -16.71 -5.96 8.30
CA LYS A 37 -16.01 -4.83 8.92
C LYS A 37 -14.65 -5.26 9.47
N SER A 38 -13.66 -4.36 9.38
CA SER A 38 -12.41 -4.53 10.12
C SER A 38 -12.63 -4.27 11.61
N HIS A 39 -12.07 -5.12 12.46
CA HIS A 39 -11.96 -4.84 13.89
C HIS A 39 -10.89 -3.79 14.20
N TYR A 40 -9.93 -3.61 13.30
CA TYR A 40 -8.80 -2.71 13.50
C TYR A 40 -8.94 -1.46 12.62
N PRO A 41 -9.04 -0.26 13.21
CA PRO A 41 -9.17 0.98 12.44
C PRO A 41 -7.85 1.40 11.78
N ASN A 42 -6.71 1.01 12.37
CA ASN A 42 -5.38 1.50 11.98
C ASN A 42 -4.51 0.42 11.31
N LYS A 43 -5.09 -0.74 11.00
CA LYS A 43 -4.37 -1.89 10.48
C LYS A 43 -5.26 -2.71 9.54
N ILE A 44 -4.65 -3.24 8.48
CA ILE A 44 -5.27 -4.16 7.52
C ILE A 44 -4.50 -5.48 7.60
N GLU A 45 -5.18 -6.60 7.85
CA GLU A 45 -4.55 -7.93 7.94
C GLU A 45 -5.00 -8.83 6.78
N LEU A 46 -4.06 -9.25 5.94
CA LEU A 46 -4.39 -9.91 4.67
C LEU A 46 -4.25 -11.44 4.67
N ALA A 47 -3.98 -12.07 5.81
CA ALA A 47 -3.67 -13.51 5.97
C ALA A 47 -4.18 -14.43 4.82
N SER A 48 -5.45 -14.85 4.85
CA SER A 48 -6.13 -15.56 3.75
C SER A 48 -7.25 -14.72 3.11
N ARG A 49 -7.39 -13.46 3.53
CA ARG A 49 -8.55 -12.62 3.20
C ARG A 49 -8.11 -11.42 2.38
N CYS A 50 -8.97 -10.99 1.47
CA CYS A 50 -8.77 -9.74 0.74
C CYS A 50 -9.45 -8.60 1.49
N PHE A 51 -8.80 -7.43 1.53
CA PHE A 51 -9.39 -6.20 2.05
C PHE A 51 -9.74 -5.28 0.90
N ALA A 52 -10.80 -4.49 1.02
CA ALA A 52 -11.23 -3.56 -0.02
C ALA A 52 -11.63 -2.20 0.53
N LEU A 53 -11.34 -1.18 -0.28
CA LEU A 53 -11.90 0.17 -0.17
C LEU A 53 -12.84 0.38 -1.35
N VAL A 54 -14.08 0.78 -1.10
CA VAL A 54 -15.15 0.85 -2.10
C VAL A 54 -15.86 2.20 -2.03
N VAL A 55 -16.06 2.83 -3.19
CA VAL A 55 -16.88 4.03 -3.34
C VAL A 55 -17.96 3.76 -4.37
N LYS A 56 -19.23 3.94 -3.97
CA LYS A 56 -20.38 3.79 -4.87
C LYS A 56 -20.55 5.05 -5.71
N LYS A 57 -20.90 4.86 -6.99
CA LYS A 57 -21.26 5.92 -7.91
C LYS A 57 -22.59 6.54 -7.48
N LYS A 58 -22.58 7.81 -7.04
CA LYS A 58 -23.81 8.55 -6.72
C LYS A 58 -24.29 9.41 -7.90
N GLN A 59 -23.39 9.83 -8.78
CA GLN A 59 -23.68 10.66 -9.96
C GLN A 59 -22.80 10.26 -11.17
N PRO A 60 -23.22 10.56 -12.42
CA PRO A 60 -22.54 10.14 -13.64
C PRO A 60 -21.06 10.59 -13.76
N ASP A 61 -20.71 11.76 -13.22
CA ASP A 61 -19.41 12.43 -13.45
C ASP A 61 -18.46 12.42 -12.23
N GLN A 62 -18.44 11.35 -11.44
CA GLN A 62 -17.54 11.25 -10.30
C GLN A 62 -16.25 10.49 -10.62
N TYR A 63 -15.11 11.09 -10.26
CA TYR A 63 -13.81 10.43 -10.17
C TYR A 63 -13.78 9.52 -8.93
N LEU A 64 -14.26 8.27 -9.06
CA LEU A 64 -14.50 7.40 -7.91
C LEU A 64 -13.19 6.91 -7.29
N LEU A 65 -12.20 6.52 -8.12
CA LEU A 65 -10.87 6.15 -7.60
C LEU A 65 -10.19 7.32 -6.88
N GLN A 66 -10.38 8.55 -7.36
CA GLN A 66 -9.81 9.73 -6.70
C GLN A 66 -10.36 9.92 -5.29
N SER A 67 -11.62 9.53 -5.05
CA SER A 67 -12.23 9.56 -3.71
C SER A 67 -11.55 8.55 -2.78
N ILE A 68 -11.24 7.35 -3.28
CA ILE A 68 -10.50 6.33 -2.53
C ILE A 68 -9.07 6.82 -2.23
N TYR A 69 -8.40 7.42 -3.21
CA TYR A 69 -7.04 7.95 -3.04
C TYR A 69 -7.00 9.11 -2.04
N SER A 70 -7.96 10.03 -2.10
CA SER A 70 -8.11 11.10 -1.10
C SER A 70 -8.39 10.55 0.30
N TRP A 71 -9.08 9.42 0.39
CA TRP A 71 -9.30 8.75 1.68
C TRP A 71 -8.01 8.13 2.21
N MET A 72 -7.22 7.47 1.35
CA MET A 72 -5.91 6.92 1.75
C MET A 72 -4.95 8.02 2.22
N SER A 73 -4.94 9.18 1.57
CA SER A 73 -4.03 10.28 1.91
C SER A 73 -4.28 10.88 3.30
N VAL A 74 -5.51 10.80 3.82
CA VAL A 74 -5.86 11.26 5.18
C VAL A 74 -5.78 10.16 6.24
N HIS A 75 -5.48 8.91 5.83
CA HIS A 75 -5.20 7.79 6.73
C HIS A 75 -3.77 7.22 6.54
N PRO A 76 -2.72 8.08 6.51
CA PRO A 76 -1.38 7.66 6.16
C PRO A 76 -0.76 6.66 7.14
N TYR A 77 -1.28 6.59 8.36
CA TYR A 77 -0.81 5.75 9.46
C TYR A 77 -1.29 4.30 9.38
N VAL A 78 -2.24 3.97 8.51
CA VAL A 78 -2.77 2.61 8.40
C VAL A 78 -1.71 1.69 7.80
N GLN A 79 -1.35 0.64 8.53
CA GLN A 79 -0.37 -0.36 8.09
C GLN A 79 -1.06 -1.58 7.48
N ILE A 80 -0.45 -2.12 6.43
CA ILE A 80 -0.91 -3.34 5.76
C ILE A 80 0.01 -4.49 6.16
N ILE A 81 -0.54 -5.47 6.85
CA ILE A 81 0.20 -6.60 7.41
C ILE A 81 -0.25 -7.87 6.71
N SER A 82 0.72 -8.59 6.16
CA SER A 82 0.53 -9.81 5.38
C SER A 82 1.71 -10.75 5.63
N PRO A 83 1.53 -12.09 5.60
CA PRO A 83 2.64 -13.04 5.66
C PRO A 83 3.54 -12.99 4.42
N ARG A 84 3.06 -12.39 3.33
CA ARG A 84 3.76 -12.21 2.06
C ARG A 84 3.71 -10.77 1.60
N ASN A 85 4.35 -10.45 0.47
CA ASN A 85 4.13 -9.19 -0.22
C ASN A 85 2.63 -8.96 -0.49
N VAL A 86 2.28 -7.71 -0.74
CA VAL A 86 0.91 -7.27 -0.91
C VAL A 86 0.71 -6.82 -2.34
N VAL A 87 -0.32 -7.34 -2.98
CA VAL A 87 -0.81 -6.84 -4.25
C VAL A 87 -1.98 -5.91 -3.99
N ILE A 88 -1.95 -4.77 -4.65
CA ILE A 88 -2.97 -3.72 -4.56
C ILE A 88 -3.51 -3.47 -5.96
N GLU A 89 -4.80 -3.71 -6.16
CA GLU A 89 -5.47 -3.64 -7.46
C GLU A 89 -6.55 -2.57 -7.42
N ALA A 90 -6.46 -1.57 -8.31
CA ALA A 90 -7.48 -0.55 -8.48
C ALA A 90 -8.41 -0.93 -9.65
N TYR A 91 -9.71 -0.85 -9.41
CA TYR A 91 -10.74 -1.23 -10.36
C TYR A 91 -11.76 -0.09 -10.54
N GLU A 92 -11.82 0.46 -11.75
CA GLU A 92 -12.83 1.41 -12.20
C GLU A 92 -13.25 1.06 -13.64
N SER A 93 -14.56 0.89 -13.85
CA SER A 93 -15.12 0.47 -15.13
C SER A 93 -16.55 1.02 -15.29
N CYS A 94 -16.97 1.26 -16.53
CA CYS A 94 -18.33 1.63 -16.86
C CYS A 94 -19.36 0.52 -16.56
N GLU A 95 -18.91 -0.73 -16.43
CA GLU A 95 -19.76 -1.88 -16.10
C GLU A 95 -20.13 -1.95 -14.60
N ARG A 96 -19.46 -1.16 -13.76
CA ARG A 96 -19.64 -1.14 -12.31
C ARG A 96 -20.29 0.16 -11.87
N SER A 97 -21.21 0.07 -10.90
CA SER A 97 -21.75 1.26 -10.24
C SER A 97 -20.85 1.76 -9.10
N TYR A 98 -19.56 1.42 -9.10
CA TYR A 98 -18.60 1.71 -8.02
C TYR A 98 -17.16 1.58 -8.50
N ALA A 99 -16.23 2.21 -7.78
CA ALA A 99 -14.81 1.91 -7.87
C ALA A 99 -14.35 1.19 -6.60
N MET A 100 -13.25 0.45 -6.73
CA MET A 100 -12.70 -0.33 -5.63
C MET A 100 -11.19 -0.43 -5.71
N VAL A 101 -10.52 -0.38 -4.56
CA VAL A 101 -9.13 -0.81 -4.41
C VAL A 101 -9.09 -2.04 -3.53
N VAL A 102 -8.52 -3.12 -4.03
CA VAL A 102 -8.39 -4.41 -3.34
C VAL A 102 -6.95 -4.61 -2.90
N PHE A 103 -6.77 -5.06 -1.67
CA PHE A 103 -5.51 -5.47 -1.08
C PHE A 103 -5.58 -6.96 -0.82
N ARG A 104 -4.57 -7.69 -1.28
CA ARG A 104 -4.47 -9.13 -1.08
C ARG A 104 -3.01 -9.54 -0.91
N SER A 105 -2.77 -10.67 -0.25
CA SER A 105 -1.43 -11.27 -0.28
C SER A 105 -1.04 -11.66 -1.70
N ALA A 106 0.23 -11.43 -2.03
CA ALA A 106 0.83 -11.84 -3.28
C ALA A 106 0.95 -13.36 -3.33
N SER A 107 0.58 -13.94 -4.46
CA SER A 107 0.94 -15.31 -4.79
C SER A 107 2.38 -15.37 -5.31
N LEU A 108 2.97 -16.57 -5.36
CA LEU A 108 4.30 -16.75 -5.97
C LEU A 108 4.30 -16.31 -7.44
N GLU A 109 3.18 -16.53 -8.16
CA GLU A 109 3.05 -16.06 -9.54
C GLU A 109 3.07 -14.54 -9.64
N ASP A 110 2.41 -13.82 -8.73
CA ASP A 110 2.40 -12.35 -8.75
C ASP A 110 3.80 -11.75 -8.53
N GLU A 111 4.66 -12.44 -7.78
CA GLU A 111 6.03 -11.99 -7.49
C GLU A 111 7.01 -12.32 -8.62
N GLN A 112 6.78 -13.43 -9.32
CA GLN A 112 7.68 -13.93 -10.37
C GLN A 112 7.30 -13.44 -11.77
N THR A 113 6.10 -12.89 -11.93
CA THR A 113 5.57 -12.51 -13.25
C THR A 113 4.79 -11.21 -13.18
N ASP A 114 4.74 -10.46 -14.28
CA ASP A 114 3.90 -9.26 -14.43
C ASP A 114 2.40 -9.63 -14.65
N ARG A 115 1.92 -10.67 -13.97
CA ARG A 115 0.56 -11.21 -14.11
C ARG A 115 -0.48 -10.45 -13.28
N VAL A 116 -0.04 -9.49 -12.48
CA VAL A 116 -0.92 -8.69 -11.63
C VAL A 116 -1.96 -7.91 -12.45
N MET A 117 -1.58 -7.48 -13.66
CA MET A 117 -2.44 -6.77 -14.59
C MET A 117 -3.34 -7.70 -15.44
N ARG A 118 -3.50 -8.98 -15.08
CA ARG A 118 -4.39 -9.88 -15.80
C ARG A 118 -5.85 -9.73 -15.34
N PRO A 119 -6.82 -9.93 -16.25
CA PRO A 119 -8.21 -10.12 -15.90
C PRO A 119 -8.40 -11.15 -14.79
N ARG A 120 -9.11 -10.75 -13.74
CA ARG A 120 -9.61 -11.66 -12.71
C ARG A 120 -11.12 -11.76 -12.85
N GLY A 121 -11.61 -12.96 -13.15
CA GLY A 121 -13.03 -13.23 -13.36
C GLY A 121 -13.49 -13.20 -14.82
N ARG A 122 -14.75 -13.59 -15.02
CA ARG A 122 -15.45 -13.55 -16.30
C ARG A 122 -16.84 -12.95 -16.08
N SER A 123 -17.26 -12.08 -16.99
CA SER A 123 -18.62 -11.60 -17.09
C SER A 123 -19.37 -12.42 -18.14
N ARG A 124 -20.69 -12.21 -18.24
CA ARG A 124 -21.50 -12.79 -19.34
C ARG A 124 -21.04 -12.35 -20.73
N LYS A 125 -20.28 -11.25 -20.82
CA LYS A 125 -19.78 -10.69 -22.09
C LYS A 125 -18.36 -11.14 -22.44
N GLY A 126 -17.72 -11.94 -21.59
CA GLY A 126 -16.36 -12.43 -21.80
C GLY A 126 -15.44 -12.20 -20.60
N PRO A 127 -14.10 -12.27 -20.79
CA PRO A 127 -13.17 -11.94 -19.72
C PRO A 127 -13.39 -10.50 -19.26
N CYS A 128 -13.41 -10.31 -17.94
CA CYS A 128 -13.54 -8.97 -17.38
C CYS A 128 -12.32 -8.10 -17.72
N PRO A 129 -12.44 -6.77 -17.71
CA PRO A 129 -11.26 -5.93 -17.87
C PRO A 129 -10.25 -6.18 -16.73
N PRO A 130 -8.95 -5.99 -16.98
CA PRO A 130 -7.94 -6.05 -15.91
C PRO A 130 -8.11 -4.89 -14.90
N PRO A 131 -7.37 -4.92 -13.77
CA PRO A 131 -7.24 -3.75 -12.92
C PRO A 131 -6.79 -2.52 -13.74
N THR A 132 -7.33 -1.35 -13.42
CA THR A 132 -6.95 -0.07 -14.03
C THR A 132 -5.49 0.28 -13.71
N THR A 133 -5.07 -0.02 -12.49
CA THR A 133 -3.69 0.09 -12.01
C THR A 133 -3.48 -1.03 -11.00
N ALA A 134 -2.25 -1.53 -10.90
CA ALA A 134 -1.88 -2.38 -9.79
C ALA A 134 -0.51 -1.99 -9.22
N LEU A 135 -0.28 -2.39 -7.97
CA LEU A 135 0.95 -2.14 -7.24
C LEU A 135 1.34 -3.38 -6.45
N LEU A 136 2.60 -3.79 -6.56
CA LEU A 136 3.18 -4.84 -5.72
C LEU A 136 4.06 -4.19 -4.65
N CYS A 137 3.71 -4.39 -3.39
CA CYS A 137 4.37 -3.79 -2.23
C CYS A 137 4.92 -4.85 -1.29
N ARG A 138 5.93 -4.50 -0.49
CA ARG A 138 6.29 -5.31 0.69
C ARG A 138 5.20 -5.30 1.75
N SER A 139 5.16 -6.36 2.57
CA SER A 139 4.38 -6.36 3.81
C SER A 139 4.86 -5.28 4.76
N GLY A 140 3.96 -4.73 5.58
CA GLY A 140 4.22 -3.63 6.52
C GLY A 140 4.14 -2.25 5.89
N VAL A 141 3.84 -2.14 4.60
CA VAL A 141 3.70 -0.85 3.90
C VAL A 141 2.52 -0.05 4.47
N THR A 142 2.67 1.28 4.49
CA THR A 142 1.62 2.20 4.94
C THR A 142 0.73 2.65 3.78
N LEU A 143 -0.51 3.07 4.06
CA LEU A 143 -1.37 3.68 3.05
C LEU A 143 -0.78 4.94 2.42
N LYS A 144 0.10 5.67 3.11
CA LYS A 144 0.85 6.80 2.52
C LYS A 144 1.67 6.34 1.32
N CYS A 145 2.47 5.29 1.49
CA CYS A 145 3.32 4.75 0.43
C CYS A 145 2.48 4.19 -0.73
N VAL A 146 1.39 3.49 -0.40
CA VAL A 146 0.45 2.98 -1.41
C VAL A 146 -0.16 4.10 -2.23
N TRP A 147 -0.68 5.14 -1.57
CA TRP A 147 -1.28 6.30 -2.23
C TRP A 147 -0.27 7.02 -3.14
N GLN A 148 0.97 7.22 -2.68
CA GLN A 148 2.04 7.79 -3.49
C GLN A 148 2.34 6.92 -4.71
N GLY A 149 2.45 5.60 -4.54
CA GLY A 149 2.67 4.66 -5.64
C GLY A 149 1.54 4.67 -6.67
N LEU A 150 0.27 4.58 -6.22
CA LEU A 150 -0.89 4.61 -7.11
C LEU A 150 -1.06 5.97 -7.81
N GLY A 151 -0.70 7.07 -7.14
CA GLY A 151 -0.76 8.43 -7.68
C GLY A 151 0.26 8.68 -8.79
N LEU A 152 1.46 8.11 -8.68
CA LEU A 152 2.54 8.23 -9.66
C LEU A 152 2.34 7.33 -10.89
N HIS A 153 1.63 6.20 -10.73
CA HIS A 153 1.56 5.14 -11.75
C HIS A 153 0.13 4.87 -12.25
N LYS A 154 -0.53 5.89 -12.80
CA LYS A 154 -1.81 5.71 -13.49
C LYS A 154 -1.63 4.82 -14.72
N GLY A 155 -2.36 3.70 -14.79
CA GLY A 155 -2.39 2.80 -15.95
C GLY A 155 -1.20 1.85 -16.10
N ARG A 156 -0.35 1.64 -15.07
CA ARG A 156 0.82 0.74 -15.12
C ARG A 156 0.97 -0.07 -13.83
N LEU A 157 1.61 -1.23 -13.90
CA LEU A 157 2.13 -1.90 -12.70
C LEU A 157 3.32 -1.10 -12.16
N ALA A 158 3.38 -0.92 -10.84
CA ALA A 158 4.57 -0.44 -10.16
C ALA A 158 4.95 -1.34 -8.98
N CYS A 159 6.23 -1.36 -8.65
CA CYS A 159 6.79 -2.18 -7.58
C CYS A 159 7.38 -1.29 -6.50
N LEU A 160 6.81 -1.32 -5.29
CA LEU A 160 7.40 -0.74 -4.09
C LEU A 160 8.11 -1.85 -3.29
N LEU A 161 9.16 -2.40 -3.92
CA LEU A 161 9.98 -3.48 -3.37
C LEU A 161 11.34 -3.01 -2.85
N GLU A 162 11.68 -1.73 -2.97
CA GLU A 162 12.87 -1.16 -2.34
C GLU A 162 12.59 -0.90 -0.84
N PRO A 163 13.59 -1.07 0.04
CA PRO A 163 13.51 -0.52 1.39
C PRO A 163 13.33 1.00 1.28
N LEU A 164 12.25 1.56 1.82
CA LEU A 164 12.17 3.00 2.11
C LEU A 164 13.14 3.32 3.27
N VAL A 165 14.43 3.19 3.02
CA VAL A 165 15.48 3.89 3.74
C VAL A 165 15.77 5.10 2.88
N HIS A 166 15.82 6.29 3.48
CA HIS A 166 15.98 7.63 2.86
C HIS A 166 14.68 8.38 2.56
N SER A 167 14.01 8.83 3.63
CA SER A 167 13.39 10.17 3.64
C SER A 167 13.28 10.69 5.08
N ALA A 168 14.42 10.75 5.76
CA ALA A 168 14.58 11.43 7.05
C ALA A 168 15.99 12.02 7.24
N ALA A 169 16.75 12.21 6.15
CA ALA A 169 18.06 12.85 6.19
C ALA A 169 18.18 13.72 4.93
N GLU A 170 17.98 15.02 5.13
CA GLU A 170 18.51 16.17 4.38
C GLU A 170 17.53 17.34 4.54
N ASP A 171 17.52 17.89 5.76
CA ASP A 171 17.11 19.28 6.02
C ASP A 171 17.71 19.69 7.37
N ARG A 172 19.04 19.57 7.48
CA ARG A 172 19.83 20.25 8.51
C ARG A 172 21.19 20.66 7.94
N ASN A 173 21.47 21.95 8.05
CA ASN A 173 22.75 22.62 7.97
C ASN A 173 23.42 22.77 6.60
N SER A 174 22.98 23.81 5.88
CA SER A 174 23.91 24.74 5.24
C SER A 174 24.47 25.71 6.29
N GLU A 175 25.51 25.32 7.02
CA GLU A 175 26.44 26.23 7.69
C GLU A 175 27.87 25.68 7.56
N SER A 176 28.63 26.38 6.72
CA SER A 176 30.09 26.58 6.72
C SER A 176 30.99 25.50 7.34
N LEU A 177 31.79 24.87 6.48
CA LEU A 177 33.10 24.31 6.83
C LEU A 177 33.98 25.40 7.44
N ASP A 178 34.38 25.22 8.69
CA ASP A 178 35.68 25.72 9.16
C ASP A 178 36.26 24.76 10.23
N SER A 179 37.43 24.20 9.90
CA SER A 179 38.48 23.68 10.78
C SER A 179 38.10 22.73 11.94
N LEU A 180 38.31 21.42 11.73
CA LEU A 180 38.51 20.45 12.80
C LEU A 180 40.01 20.07 12.92
N PRO A 181 40.59 20.05 14.13
CA PRO A 181 41.97 19.63 14.34
C PRO A 181 42.11 18.10 14.25
N SER A 182 43.24 17.66 13.70
CA SER A 182 43.61 16.26 13.51
C SER A 182 43.67 15.53 14.86
N TYR A 183 42.90 14.44 14.99
CA TYR A 183 42.90 13.57 16.16
C TYR A 183 44.01 12.51 16.02
N GLU A 184 45.07 12.62 16.80
CA GLU A 184 46.04 11.53 16.98
C GLU A 184 45.54 10.56 18.06
N PRO A 185 45.41 9.25 17.77
CA PRO A 185 45.02 8.27 18.76
C PRO A 185 46.19 8.02 19.73
N ARG A 186 45.96 8.24 21.03
CA ARG A 186 46.88 7.78 22.09
C ARG A 186 46.82 6.25 22.21
N PRO A 187 47.97 5.56 22.34
CA PRO A 187 47.99 4.13 22.60
C PRO A 187 47.45 3.82 24.01
N PRO A 188 46.80 2.66 24.19
CA PRO A 188 46.26 2.25 25.49
C PRO A 188 47.40 1.93 26.47
N SER A 189 47.35 2.56 27.65
CA SER A 189 48.21 2.22 28.78
C SER A 189 47.70 0.93 29.44
N TYR A 190 48.39 -0.18 29.23
CA TYR A 190 48.18 -1.40 29.99
C TYR A 190 48.84 -1.26 31.37
N GLN A 191 48.05 -1.26 32.45
CA GLN A 191 48.56 -1.53 33.80
C GLN A 191 48.48 -3.04 34.04
N ALA A 192 49.64 -3.67 34.23
CA ALA A 192 49.75 -5.04 34.66
C ALA A 192 49.44 -5.12 36.17
N HIS A 193 48.39 -5.85 36.53
CA HIS A 193 48.19 -6.31 37.90
C HIS A 193 48.95 -7.62 38.09
N GLU A 194 49.99 -7.58 38.92
CA GLU A 194 50.62 -8.79 39.46
C GLU A 194 49.60 -9.52 40.33
N ILE A 195 49.34 -10.80 40.01
CA ILE A 195 48.58 -11.72 40.84
C ILE A 195 49.59 -12.49 41.66
N ASP A 196 49.63 -12.20 42.96
CA ASP A 196 50.42 -12.95 43.94
C ASP A 196 49.73 -14.29 44.24
N VAL A 197 50.42 -15.39 43.94
CA VAL A 197 49.94 -16.75 44.23
C VAL A 197 50.70 -17.27 45.45
N GLY A 198 50.17 -16.96 46.63
CA GLY A 198 50.63 -17.48 47.91
C GLY A 198 50.32 -18.96 48.06
N ARG A 199 51.34 -19.74 48.44
CA ARG A 199 51.28 -21.13 48.92
C ARG A 199 51.04 -21.20 50.41
#